data_AF-A0A1X6N1M3-F1
#
_entry.id   AF-A0A1X6N1M3-F1
#
_cell.length_a   1.000
_cell.length_b   1.000
_cell.length_c   1.000
_cell.angle_alpha   90.00
_cell.angle_beta   90.00
_cell.angle_gamma   90.00
#
_symmetry.space_group_name_H-M   'P 1'
#
loop_
_entity.id
_entity.type
_entity.pdbx_description
1 polymer ?
#
loop_
_entity_poly.entity_id
_entity_poly.type
_entity_poly.pdbx_seq_one_letter_code
_entity_poly.pdbx_strand_id
1 'polypeptide(L)'
;MSIHAVKRAQCHVAIPPVLHVASGDTVSFDCLDASNGQLTPTSDLAALAALDFARLDQVNGPVHIAGARPGDTLRVDVLDVRAADWGWTALIPGFGLLADEFPAPALKLWTLPGAEGGAGRAYAWFDEARGIRVPLWPFAGEMGVAPAQRGAFSTIPPYRTGGNIDTRHVTAGATLFLPVEVEGALFSIGDGHAAQGDGEVCGTAIETPMKVTVRLTVVQDTPYVQTPHFTTPSAGSPADGGECYCTTGVDPDIREATRAAVRGMIAYLGATHGLSRTDAYMLCSVAGDLRMHEVVDMPNYVIGMMMPKSIFTKA
;
A
#
# COMPACT_ATOMS: atom_id res chain seq x y z
N MET A 1 7.04 -18.49 -10.54
CA MET A 1 5.77 -18.78 -11.26
C MET A 1 4.97 -17.50 -11.21
N SER A 2 4.72 -16.88 -12.35
CA SER A 2 4.02 -15.60 -12.47
C SER A 2 2.56 -15.83 -12.87
N ILE A 3 1.68 -15.03 -12.27
CA ILE A 3 0.27 -14.72 -12.62
C ILE A 3 -0.76 -15.85 -12.42
N HIS A 4 -1.29 -15.91 -11.20
CA HIS A 4 -2.74 -15.94 -11.05
C HIS A 4 -3.14 -14.58 -10.48
N ALA A 5 -3.68 -13.75 -11.36
CA ALA A 5 -4.26 -12.48 -10.99
C ALA A 5 -5.63 -12.72 -10.36
N VAL A 6 -5.85 -12.15 -9.18
CA VAL A 6 -7.21 -11.88 -8.72
C VAL A 6 -7.80 -10.84 -9.66
N LYS A 7 -8.87 -11.19 -10.38
CA LYS A 7 -9.55 -10.27 -11.31
C LYS A 7 -10.71 -9.57 -10.60
N ARG A 8 -10.96 -8.31 -10.96
CA ARG A 8 -12.00 -7.40 -10.41
C ARG A 8 -13.40 -8.00 -10.18
N ALA A 9 -13.79 -9.04 -10.92
CA ALA A 9 -15.09 -9.71 -10.82
C ALA A 9 -15.10 -10.95 -9.90
N GLN A 10 -14.01 -11.25 -9.19
CA GLN A 10 -13.89 -12.48 -8.41
C GLN A 10 -14.28 -12.29 -6.94
N CYS A 11 -14.96 -13.30 -6.41
CA CYS A 11 -15.22 -13.40 -4.99
C CYS A 11 -13.92 -13.85 -4.30
N HIS A 12 -13.27 -12.95 -3.56
CA HIS A 12 -11.92 -13.16 -2.99
C HIS A 12 -11.81 -14.46 -2.17
N VAL A 13 -12.83 -14.77 -1.37
CA VAL A 13 -12.89 -16.02 -0.57
C VAL A 13 -13.17 -17.29 -1.39
N ALA A 14 -13.51 -17.17 -2.67
CA ALA A 14 -13.74 -18.29 -3.58
C ALA A 14 -12.53 -18.57 -4.50
N ILE A 15 -11.47 -17.76 -4.42
CA ILE A 15 -10.25 -17.95 -5.20
C ILE A 15 -9.39 -19.00 -4.48
N PRO A 16 -9.04 -20.12 -5.12
CA PRO A 16 -8.20 -21.12 -4.50
C PRO A 16 -6.81 -20.53 -4.21
N PRO A 17 -6.22 -20.78 -3.01
CA PRO A 17 -4.86 -20.35 -2.73
C PRO A 17 -3.87 -20.91 -3.75
N VAL A 18 -2.96 -20.04 -4.21
CA VAL A 18 -1.91 -20.40 -5.17
C VAL A 18 -0.67 -20.95 -4.47
N LEU A 19 -0.55 -20.68 -3.17
CA LEU A 19 0.55 -21.11 -2.32
C LEU A 19 0.04 -21.27 -0.88
N HIS A 20 0.55 -22.28 -0.17
CA HIS A 20 0.35 -22.46 1.27
C HIS A 20 1.70 -22.33 1.98
N VAL A 21 1.75 -21.54 3.05
CA VAL A 21 2.98 -21.28 3.83
C VAL A 21 2.71 -21.39 5.33
N ALA A 22 3.76 -21.61 6.11
CA ALA A 22 3.70 -21.50 7.56
C ALA A 22 3.84 -20.04 8.02
N SER A 23 3.35 -19.75 9.23
CA SER A 23 3.65 -18.46 9.90
C SER A 23 5.16 -18.30 10.08
N GLY A 24 5.70 -17.15 9.65
CA GLY A 24 7.13 -16.83 9.66
C GLY A 24 7.86 -17.11 8.34
N ASP A 25 7.20 -17.76 7.37
CA ASP A 25 7.79 -18.04 6.07
C ASP A 25 7.96 -16.76 5.23
N THR A 26 8.94 -16.80 4.33
CA THR A 26 9.24 -15.73 3.38
C THR A 26 8.76 -16.10 1.98
N VAL A 27 8.11 -15.15 1.30
CA VAL A 27 7.57 -15.33 -0.06
C VAL A 27 8.06 -14.18 -0.94
N SER A 28 8.49 -14.50 -2.15
CA SER A 28 8.85 -13.53 -3.18
C SER A 28 7.80 -13.52 -4.30
N PHE A 29 7.40 -12.33 -4.71
CA PHE A 29 6.39 -12.07 -5.73
C PHE A 29 7.02 -11.31 -6.90
N ASP A 30 6.66 -11.70 -8.12
CA ASP A 30 6.91 -10.93 -9.33
C ASP A 30 5.60 -10.22 -9.70
N CYS A 31 5.51 -8.94 -9.35
CA CYS A 31 4.34 -8.09 -9.50
C CYS A 31 4.43 -7.29 -10.79
N LEU A 32 3.33 -7.23 -11.54
CA LEU A 32 3.16 -6.25 -12.61
C LEU A 32 2.74 -4.90 -12.02
N ASP A 33 2.86 -3.83 -12.79
CA ASP A 33 2.31 -2.51 -12.44
C ASP A 33 0.77 -2.48 -12.58
N ALA A 34 0.14 -1.38 -12.14
CA ALA A 34 -1.29 -1.09 -12.27
C ALA A 34 -1.89 -1.39 -13.65
N SER A 35 -1.12 -1.20 -14.75
CA SER A 35 -1.62 -1.47 -16.11
C SER A 35 -1.74 -2.97 -16.41
N ASN A 36 -1.22 -3.85 -15.54
CA ASN A 36 -1.14 -5.28 -15.73
C ASN A 36 -0.41 -5.65 -17.04
N GLY A 37 0.73 -4.97 -17.27
CA GLY A 37 1.58 -5.18 -18.44
C GLY A 37 0.98 -4.69 -19.76
N GLN A 38 -0.04 -3.84 -19.72
CA GLN A 38 -0.60 -3.22 -20.93
C GLN A 38 0.25 -2.04 -21.42
N LEU A 39 0.96 -1.37 -20.52
CA LEU A 39 1.94 -0.34 -20.86
C LEU A 39 3.36 -0.90 -20.83
N THR A 40 4.24 -0.28 -21.62
CA THR A 40 5.62 -0.70 -21.86
C THR A 40 6.54 0.52 -21.93
N PRO A 41 7.87 0.36 -21.90
CA PRO A 41 8.83 1.47 -22.04
C PRO A 41 8.75 2.23 -23.38
N THR A 42 7.94 1.74 -24.34
CA THR A 42 7.75 2.35 -25.66
C THR A 42 6.29 2.74 -25.91
N SER A 43 5.43 2.68 -24.90
CA SER A 43 4.01 3.04 -25.03
C SER A 43 3.82 4.53 -25.26
N ASP A 44 2.72 4.87 -25.91
CA ASP A 44 2.32 6.24 -26.22
C ASP A 44 0.85 6.51 -25.78
N LEU A 45 0.31 7.66 -26.18
CA LEU A 45 -1.08 8.02 -25.86
C LEU A 45 -2.11 7.08 -26.52
N ALA A 46 -1.77 6.41 -27.62
CA ALA A 46 -2.67 5.43 -28.24
C ALA A 46 -2.74 4.16 -27.38
N ALA A 47 -1.62 3.73 -26.81
CA ALA A 47 -1.60 2.63 -25.83
C ALA A 47 -2.41 2.98 -24.56
N LEU A 48 -2.26 4.21 -24.04
CA LEU A 48 -3.04 4.68 -22.90
C LEU A 48 -4.56 4.68 -23.19
N ALA A 49 -4.96 5.15 -24.36
CA ALA A 49 -6.37 5.15 -24.79
C ALA A 49 -6.93 3.73 -25.02
N ALA A 50 -6.08 2.74 -25.23
CA ALA A 50 -6.45 1.35 -25.48
C ALA A 50 -6.47 0.48 -24.20
N LEU A 51 -6.23 1.06 -23.01
CA LEU A 51 -6.27 0.34 -21.75
C LEU A 51 -7.62 -0.38 -21.53
N ASP A 52 -7.54 -1.67 -21.22
CA ASP A 52 -8.66 -2.45 -20.73
C ASP A 52 -8.76 -2.28 -19.20
N PHE A 53 -9.69 -1.42 -18.77
CA PHE A 53 -9.98 -1.13 -17.36
C PHE A 53 -10.47 -2.35 -16.57
N ALA A 54 -10.93 -3.43 -17.22
CA ALA A 54 -11.29 -4.66 -16.52
C ALA A 54 -10.06 -5.47 -16.08
N ARG A 55 -8.87 -5.09 -16.54
CA ARG A 55 -7.60 -5.79 -16.33
C ARG A 55 -6.58 -5.02 -15.50
N LEU A 56 -6.87 -3.78 -15.12
CA LEU A 56 -6.04 -2.99 -14.21
C LEU A 56 -5.97 -3.61 -12.81
N ASP A 57 -4.95 -3.25 -12.05
CA ASP A 57 -4.80 -3.50 -10.61
C ASP A 57 -5.00 -4.97 -10.27
N GLN A 58 -4.15 -5.80 -10.90
CA GLN A 58 -4.14 -7.23 -10.70
C GLN A 58 -3.07 -7.60 -9.68
N VAL A 59 -3.51 -8.20 -8.58
CA VAL A 59 -2.65 -8.68 -7.51
C VAL A 59 -2.27 -10.15 -7.66
N ASN A 60 -1.08 -10.49 -7.18
CA ASN A 60 -0.57 -11.84 -7.06
C ASN A 60 -1.06 -12.47 -5.74
N GLY A 61 -1.73 -13.61 -5.82
CA GLY A 61 -2.25 -14.34 -4.67
C GLY A 61 -3.45 -15.22 -5.03
N PRO A 62 -4.25 -15.66 -4.05
CA PRO A 62 -4.02 -15.50 -2.61
C PRO A 62 -3.03 -16.54 -2.06
N VAL A 63 -2.22 -16.14 -1.08
CA VAL A 63 -1.38 -17.02 -0.27
C VAL A 63 -2.11 -17.38 1.01
N HIS A 64 -2.22 -18.68 1.29
CA HIS A 64 -2.81 -19.18 2.52
C HIS A 64 -1.74 -19.36 3.60
N ILE A 65 -1.89 -18.71 4.75
CA ILE A 65 -0.99 -18.79 5.89
C ILE A 65 -1.54 -19.76 6.94
N ALA A 66 -0.84 -20.87 7.16
CA ALA A 66 -1.26 -21.90 8.12
C ALA A 66 -1.39 -21.33 9.54
N GLY A 67 -2.53 -21.59 10.17
CA GLY A 67 -2.82 -21.17 11.54
C GLY A 67 -3.48 -19.80 11.67
N ALA A 68 -3.56 -18.99 10.62
CA ALA A 68 -4.30 -17.73 10.63
C ALA A 68 -5.80 -17.96 10.79
N ARG A 69 -6.42 -17.30 11.77
CA ARG A 69 -7.85 -17.38 12.06
C ARG A 69 -8.49 -15.99 12.13
N PRO A 70 -9.81 -15.88 11.91
CA PRO A 70 -10.53 -14.63 12.11
C PRO A 70 -10.27 -14.02 13.49
N GLY A 71 -9.89 -12.75 13.54
CA GLY A 71 -9.51 -12.02 14.76
C GLY A 71 -8.01 -11.96 15.02
N ASP A 72 -7.20 -12.77 14.33
CA ASP A 72 -5.75 -12.63 14.33
C ASP A 72 -5.33 -11.40 13.49
N THR A 73 -4.05 -11.06 13.54
CA THR A 73 -3.43 -10.07 12.66
C THR A 73 -2.36 -10.74 11.81
N LEU A 74 -2.37 -10.48 10.50
CA LEU A 74 -1.27 -10.85 9.62
C LEU A 74 -0.24 -9.71 9.65
N ARG A 75 0.93 -9.98 10.22
CA ARG A 75 2.12 -9.14 10.14
C ARG A 75 2.89 -9.47 8.86
N VAL A 76 3.06 -8.47 8.01
CA VAL A 76 3.79 -8.53 6.74
C VAL A 76 5.05 -7.69 6.89
N ASP A 77 6.20 -8.32 7.08
CA ASP A 77 7.48 -7.61 7.07
C ASP A 77 7.98 -7.49 5.63
N VAL A 78 8.14 -6.26 5.12
CA VAL A 78 8.65 -6.01 3.77
C VAL A 78 10.17 -6.09 3.80
N LEU A 79 10.73 -7.19 3.26
CA LEU A 79 12.16 -7.47 3.37
C LEU A 79 12.97 -6.86 2.24
N ASP A 80 12.43 -6.85 1.02
CA ASP A 80 13.12 -6.38 -0.19
C ASP A 80 12.11 -5.95 -1.25
N VAL A 81 12.40 -4.84 -1.94
CA VAL A 81 11.58 -4.31 -3.04
C VAL A 81 12.52 -3.89 -4.16
N ARG A 82 12.32 -4.43 -5.37
CA ARG A 82 13.13 -4.12 -6.55
C ARG A 82 12.23 -3.72 -7.71
N ALA A 83 12.22 -2.42 -8.03
CA ALA A 83 11.58 -1.88 -9.21
C ALA A 83 12.34 -2.28 -10.49
N ALA A 84 11.64 -2.21 -11.63
CA ALA A 84 12.25 -2.30 -12.95
C ALA A 84 13.14 -1.06 -13.23
N ASP A 85 13.74 -1.04 -14.42
CA ASP A 85 14.53 0.07 -14.95
C ASP A 85 13.69 1.12 -15.69
N TRP A 86 12.37 1.01 -15.61
CA TRP A 86 11.43 1.94 -16.22
C TRP A 86 10.14 2.05 -15.40
N GLY A 87 9.38 3.10 -15.65
CA GLY A 87 8.02 3.22 -15.13
C GLY A 87 7.19 4.23 -15.91
N TRP A 88 5.96 4.45 -15.49
CA TRP A 88 5.05 5.38 -16.16
C TRP A 88 4.19 6.16 -15.15
N THR A 89 3.77 7.35 -15.55
CA THR A 89 2.74 8.14 -14.86
C THR A 89 1.78 8.62 -15.92
N ALA A 90 0.48 8.56 -15.67
CA ALA A 90 -0.52 8.99 -16.63
C ALA A 90 -1.63 9.85 -16.02
N LEU A 91 -2.11 10.80 -16.82
CA LEU A 91 -3.42 11.40 -16.61
C LEU A 91 -4.41 10.54 -17.41
N ILE A 92 -5.25 9.80 -16.70
CA ILE A 92 -6.29 8.95 -17.28
C ILE A 92 -7.60 9.73 -17.24
N PRO A 93 -8.27 9.99 -18.39
CA PRO A 93 -9.50 10.78 -18.41
C PRO A 93 -10.57 10.24 -17.45
N GLY A 94 -11.05 11.11 -16.55
CA GLY A 94 -12.07 10.76 -15.55
C GLY A 94 -11.54 10.11 -14.27
N PHE A 95 -10.21 10.02 -14.10
CA PHE A 95 -9.56 9.46 -12.92
C PHE A 95 -8.51 10.43 -12.35
N GLY A 96 -8.32 10.41 -11.02
CA GLY A 96 -7.52 11.38 -10.28
C GLY A 96 -8.35 12.50 -9.63
N LEU A 97 -7.76 13.19 -8.67
CA LEU A 97 -8.43 14.18 -7.81
C LEU A 97 -8.97 15.39 -8.60
N LEU A 98 -8.22 15.81 -9.63
CA LEU A 98 -8.53 16.97 -10.46
C LEU A 98 -8.87 16.57 -11.91
N ALA A 99 -9.49 15.40 -12.10
CA ALA A 99 -9.81 14.87 -13.43
C ALA A 99 -10.74 15.78 -14.25
N ASP A 100 -11.53 16.63 -13.59
CA ASP A 100 -12.39 17.65 -14.21
C ASP A 100 -11.61 18.87 -14.73
N GLU A 101 -10.51 19.24 -14.04
CA GLU A 101 -9.60 20.30 -14.49
C GLU A 101 -8.58 19.81 -15.54
N PHE A 102 -8.23 18.52 -15.52
CA PHE A 102 -7.28 17.89 -16.42
C PHE A 102 -7.93 16.75 -17.26
N PRO A 103 -8.88 17.07 -18.16
CA PRO A 103 -9.66 16.06 -18.88
C PRO A 103 -8.90 15.36 -20.03
N ALA A 104 -7.75 15.91 -20.46
CA ALA A 104 -6.98 15.38 -21.57
C ALA A 104 -5.98 14.31 -21.10
N PRO A 105 -5.80 13.21 -21.85
CA PRO A 105 -4.83 12.19 -21.48
C PRO A 105 -3.40 12.71 -21.61
N ALA A 106 -2.54 12.29 -20.68
CA ALA A 106 -1.09 12.54 -20.75
C ALA A 106 -0.34 11.29 -20.26
N LEU A 107 0.84 11.05 -20.79
CA LEU A 107 1.71 9.93 -20.41
C LEU A 107 3.14 10.43 -20.27
N LYS A 108 3.77 10.14 -19.14
CA LYS A 108 5.21 10.29 -18.94
C LYS A 108 5.81 8.92 -18.71
N LEU A 109 6.80 8.57 -19.53
CA LEU A 109 7.65 7.42 -19.29
C LEU A 109 8.90 7.85 -18.50
N TRP A 110 9.32 6.99 -17.58
CA TRP A 110 10.44 7.20 -16.68
C TRP A 110 11.56 6.21 -16.99
N THR A 111 12.79 6.68 -16.95
CA THR A 111 13.97 5.82 -16.84
C THR A 111 14.36 5.73 -15.38
N LEU A 112 14.43 4.50 -14.85
CA LEU A 112 14.79 4.21 -13.47
C LEU A 112 16.19 3.58 -13.44
N PRO A 113 16.97 3.75 -12.36
CA PRO A 113 18.31 3.18 -12.26
C PRO A 113 18.35 1.64 -12.17
N GLY A 114 17.20 0.96 -12.17
CA GLY A 114 17.08 -0.49 -12.09
C GLY A 114 17.49 -1.09 -10.74
N ALA A 115 17.41 -2.42 -10.62
CA ALA A 115 17.67 -3.16 -9.38
C ALA A 115 19.14 -3.16 -8.90
N GLU A 116 20.08 -2.73 -9.75
CA GLU A 116 21.53 -2.68 -9.42
C GLU A 116 21.94 -1.35 -8.76
N GLY A 117 21.05 -0.35 -8.75
CA GLY A 117 21.22 0.88 -7.97
C GLY A 117 20.93 0.61 -6.50
N GLY A 118 21.92 0.09 -5.77
CA GLY A 118 21.80 -0.36 -4.38
C GLY A 118 21.06 0.60 -3.43
N ALA A 119 20.53 0.04 -2.34
CA ALA A 119 19.77 0.73 -1.30
C ALA A 119 20.43 2.05 -0.85
N GLY A 120 19.89 3.17 -1.33
CA GLY A 120 20.37 4.54 -1.17
C GLY A 120 19.47 5.48 -1.98
N ARG A 121 19.55 6.81 -1.77
CA ARG A 121 18.65 7.84 -2.35
C ARG A 121 18.77 7.97 -3.88
N ALA A 122 18.39 6.90 -4.59
CA ALA A 122 18.16 6.91 -6.01
C ALA A 122 17.07 7.93 -6.35
N TYR A 123 17.14 8.49 -7.54
CA TYR A 123 16.14 9.40 -8.05
C TYR A 123 15.89 9.10 -9.52
N ALA A 124 14.74 9.51 -10.02
CA ALA A 124 14.45 9.58 -11.45
C ALA A 124 14.25 11.04 -11.87
N TRP A 125 14.66 11.38 -13.08
CA TRP A 125 14.47 12.73 -13.61
C TRP A 125 13.02 12.92 -14.07
N PHE A 126 12.32 13.86 -13.43
CA PHE A 126 11.08 14.37 -13.99
C PHE A 126 11.40 15.26 -15.20
N ASP A 127 12.37 16.15 -15.02
CA ASP A 127 12.90 17.04 -16.05
C ASP A 127 14.36 17.40 -15.74
N GLU A 128 15.29 16.76 -16.45
CA GLU A 128 16.73 16.96 -16.24
C GLU A 128 17.20 18.36 -16.64
N ALA A 129 16.66 18.91 -17.74
CA ALA A 129 17.03 20.23 -18.22
C ALA A 129 16.64 21.34 -17.23
N ARG A 130 15.54 21.13 -16.48
CA ARG A 130 15.09 22.01 -15.40
C ARG A 130 15.62 21.61 -14.02
N GLY A 131 16.39 20.52 -13.91
CA GLY A 131 16.95 20.05 -12.64
C GLY A 131 15.92 19.46 -11.67
N ILE A 132 14.77 18.97 -12.16
CA ILE A 132 13.68 18.43 -11.35
C ILE A 132 13.81 16.90 -11.28
N ARG A 133 14.08 16.40 -10.08
CA ARG A 133 14.23 14.97 -9.78
C ARG A 133 13.27 14.50 -8.68
N VAL A 134 12.86 13.25 -8.76
CA VAL A 134 11.98 12.58 -7.80
C VAL A 134 12.77 11.49 -7.07
N PRO A 135 12.91 11.57 -5.73
CA PRO A 135 13.49 10.48 -4.94
C PRO A 135 12.68 9.19 -5.06
N LEU A 136 13.36 8.06 -5.20
CA LEU A 136 12.73 6.75 -5.33
C LEU A 136 12.67 6.03 -3.99
N TRP A 137 11.48 5.56 -3.65
CA TRP A 137 11.19 4.75 -2.47
C TRP A 137 10.22 3.64 -2.87
N PRO A 138 10.69 2.58 -3.53
CA PRO A 138 9.78 1.61 -4.12
C PRO A 138 8.96 0.83 -3.09
N PHE A 139 7.68 0.59 -3.41
CA PHE A 139 6.74 -0.18 -2.58
C PHE A 139 5.61 -0.77 -3.43
N ALA A 140 4.87 -1.73 -2.87
CA ALA A 140 3.64 -2.24 -3.47
C ALA A 140 2.45 -1.43 -2.94
N GLY A 141 1.67 -0.81 -3.83
CA GLY A 141 0.45 -0.05 -3.53
C GLY A 141 -0.66 -0.96 -2.98
N GLU A 142 -0.78 -2.15 -3.57
CA GLU A 142 -1.75 -3.16 -3.15
C GLU A 142 -1.16 -4.22 -2.22
N MET A 143 -1.65 -4.28 -0.98
CA MET A 143 -1.42 -5.40 -0.06
C MET A 143 -2.66 -5.63 0.81
N GLY A 144 -3.21 -6.84 0.78
CA GLY A 144 -4.45 -7.13 1.48
C GLY A 144 -4.69 -8.60 1.80
N VAL A 145 -5.66 -8.83 2.70
CA VAL A 145 -6.20 -10.15 3.04
C VAL A 145 -7.68 -10.21 2.66
N ALA A 146 -8.22 -11.42 2.47
CA ALA A 146 -9.61 -11.55 2.01
C ALA A 146 -10.60 -11.12 3.10
N PRO A 147 -11.62 -10.33 2.76
CA PRO A 147 -12.69 -9.97 3.69
C PRO A 147 -13.59 -11.17 3.99
N ALA A 148 -14.19 -11.21 5.19
CA ALA A 148 -15.18 -12.23 5.54
C ALA A 148 -16.49 -12.08 4.75
N GLN A 149 -16.78 -10.87 4.29
CA GLN A 149 -17.99 -10.60 3.52
C GLN A 149 -17.93 -11.34 2.17
N ARG A 150 -18.99 -12.07 1.85
CA ARG A 150 -19.14 -12.72 0.53
C ARG A 150 -19.47 -11.68 -0.52
N GLY A 151 -18.81 -11.76 -1.67
CA GLY A 151 -19.06 -10.89 -2.82
C GLY A 151 -17.81 -10.68 -3.64
N ALA A 152 -17.98 -10.12 -4.84
CA ALA A 152 -16.86 -9.60 -5.60
C ALA A 152 -16.43 -8.26 -5.01
N PHE A 153 -15.13 -8.09 -4.78
CA PHE A 153 -14.54 -6.82 -4.37
C PHE A 153 -13.58 -6.38 -5.47
N SER A 154 -13.72 -5.12 -5.90
CA SER A 154 -12.79 -4.51 -6.84
C SER A 154 -11.43 -4.37 -6.15
N THR A 155 -10.33 -4.50 -6.89
CA THR A 155 -8.99 -4.21 -6.37
C THR A 155 -8.74 -2.70 -6.24
N ILE A 156 -9.39 -1.90 -7.10
CA ILE A 156 -9.30 -0.42 -7.09
C ILE A 156 -9.43 0.22 -5.68
N PRO A 157 -10.55 0.12 -4.94
CA PRO A 157 -10.64 0.83 -3.67
C PRO A 157 -9.90 0.11 -2.52
N PRO A 158 -9.35 0.87 -1.57
CA PRO A 158 -8.89 0.32 -0.30
C PRO A 158 -10.05 -0.26 0.51
N TYR A 159 -9.76 -1.26 1.35
CA TYR A 159 -10.68 -1.78 2.35
C TYR A 159 -10.01 -1.86 3.72
N ARG A 160 -10.82 -2.11 4.76
CA ARG A 160 -10.31 -2.36 6.12
C ARG A 160 -9.37 -3.58 6.20
N THR A 161 -9.41 -4.47 5.21
CA THR A 161 -8.52 -5.64 5.10
C THR A 161 -7.29 -5.39 4.23
N GLY A 162 -7.00 -4.13 3.87
CA GLY A 162 -5.95 -3.75 2.93
C GLY A 162 -6.50 -3.59 1.52
N GLY A 163 -5.76 -4.05 0.51
CA GLY A 163 -6.05 -3.78 -0.90
C GLY A 163 -5.22 -2.59 -1.37
N ASN A 164 -5.79 -1.72 -2.22
CA ASN A 164 -5.11 -0.52 -2.72
C ASN A 164 -5.03 0.56 -1.64
N ILE A 165 -4.00 0.47 -0.81
CA ILE A 165 -3.82 1.38 0.33
C ILE A 165 -2.87 2.53 0.00
N ASP A 166 -2.11 2.40 -1.08
CA ASP A 166 -1.21 3.41 -1.67
C ASP A 166 -0.42 4.20 -0.64
N THR A 167 0.06 3.44 0.34
CA THR A 167 0.78 4.00 1.47
C THR A 167 2.26 3.95 1.15
N ARG A 168 2.76 5.03 0.54
CA ARG A 168 4.17 5.24 0.14
C ARG A 168 5.22 4.93 1.20
N HIS A 169 4.81 4.81 2.46
CA HIS A 169 5.67 4.52 3.59
C HIS A 169 5.95 3.02 3.81
N VAL A 170 5.16 2.12 3.21
CA VAL A 170 5.28 0.65 3.35
C VAL A 170 6.36 0.09 2.40
N THR A 171 7.57 0.62 2.55
CA THR A 171 8.77 0.31 1.74
C THR A 171 9.59 -0.82 2.37
N ALA A 172 10.70 -1.23 1.74
CA ALA A 172 11.62 -2.20 2.34
C ALA A 172 12.07 -1.76 3.75
N GLY A 173 11.93 -2.66 4.73
CA GLY A 173 12.17 -2.40 6.15
C GLY A 173 10.92 -1.96 6.94
N ALA A 174 9.80 -1.70 6.26
CA ALA A 174 8.51 -1.45 6.90
C ALA A 174 7.84 -2.77 7.32
N THR A 175 6.84 -2.64 8.20
CA THR A 175 5.94 -3.74 8.55
C THR A 175 4.50 -3.27 8.36
N LEU A 176 3.67 -4.06 7.68
CA LEU A 176 2.24 -3.86 7.54
C LEU A 176 1.48 -4.88 8.42
N PHE A 177 0.38 -4.47 9.04
CA PHE A 177 -0.47 -5.28 9.90
C PHE A 177 -1.89 -5.27 9.33
N LEU A 178 -2.40 -6.44 8.97
CA LEU A 178 -3.70 -6.60 8.34
C LEU A 178 -4.65 -7.43 9.23
N PRO A 179 -5.90 -7.00 9.45
CA PRO A 179 -6.86 -7.76 10.25
C PRO A 179 -7.30 -9.02 9.49
N VAL A 180 -7.08 -10.19 10.10
CA VAL A 180 -7.50 -11.47 9.51
C VAL A 180 -8.99 -11.67 9.75
N GLU A 181 -9.74 -11.83 8.65
CA GLU A 181 -11.19 -12.06 8.72
C GLU A 181 -11.61 -13.47 8.30
N VAL A 182 -10.73 -14.20 7.65
CA VAL A 182 -10.97 -15.56 7.15
C VAL A 182 -9.81 -16.49 7.50
N GLU A 183 -10.10 -17.78 7.56
CA GLU A 183 -9.06 -18.80 7.75
C GLU A 183 -7.98 -18.69 6.66
N GLY A 184 -6.73 -18.76 7.08
CA GLY A 184 -5.60 -18.67 6.17
C GLY A 184 -5.26 -17.26 5.70
N ALA A 185 -6.04 -16.24 6.10
CA ALA A 185 -5.98 -14.83 5.68
C ALA A 185 -6.17 -14.56 4.18
N LEU A 186 -5.61 -15.38 3.29
CA LEU A 186 -5.66 -15.23 1.83
C LEU A 186 -4.98 -13.92 1.36
N PHE A 187 -3.69 -13.79 1.68
CA PHE A 187 -2.90 -12.60 1.38
C PHE A 187 -2.62 -12.44 -0.12
N SER A 188 -2.79 -11.24 -0.65
CA SER A 188 -2.41 -10.87 -2.02
C SER A 188 -1.65 -9.55 -2.05
N ILE A 189 -0.80 -9.38 -3.07
CA ILE A 189 0.08 -8.21 -3.24
C ILE A 189 0.26 -7.87 -4.72
N GLY A 190 0.33 -6.58 -5.06
CA GLY A 190 0.53 -6.13 -6.42
C GLY A 190 0.83 -4.64 -6.48
N ASP A 191 0.60 -4.08 -7.67
CA ASP A 191 0.68 -2.66 -7.96
C ASP A 191 1.99 -1.98 -7.56
N GLY A 192 3.00 -2.12 -8.42
CA GLY A 192 4.34 -1.66 -8.08
C GLY A 192 4.55 -0.17 -8.34
N HIS A 193 4.98 0.58 -7.32
CA HIS A 193 5.33 1.99 -7.45
C HIS A 193 6.82 2.24 -7.17
N ALA A 194 7.52 2.96 -8.05
CA ALA A 194 8.89 3.39 -7.81
C ALA A 194 8.95 4.64 -6.90
N ALA A 195 7.94 5.50 -7.02
CA ALA A 195 7.73 6.66 -6.16
C ALA A 195 6.29 7.13 -6.24
N GLN A 196 5.76 7.56 -5.10
CA GLN A 196 4.43 8.17 -4.97
C GLN A 196 4.50 9.33 -3.98
N GLY A 197 3.60 10.31 -4.14
CA GLY A 197 3.27 11.30 -3.11
C GLY A 197 2.18 10.79 -2.17
N ASP A 198 2.04 11.40 -0.98
CA ASP A 198 0.87 11.17 -0.14
C ASP A 198 -0.39 11.66 -0.90
N GLY A 199 -1.35 10.76 -1.08
CA GLY A 199 -2.64 11.01 -1.74
C GLY A 199 -2.69 10.78 -3.24
N GLU A 200 -1.62 10.31 -3.89
CA GLU A 200 -1.61 9.88 -5.31
C GLU A 200 -2.45 10.77 -6.27
N VAL A 201 -2.30 12.09 -6.15
CA VAL A 201 -3.36 13.03 -6.54
C VAL A 201 -3.79 13.01 -8.02
N CYS A 202 -2.96 12.49 -8.93
CA CYS A 202 -3.30 12.38 -10.35
C CYS A 202 -3.85 11.01 -10.76
N GLY A 203 -4.07 10.09 -9.82
CA GLY A 203 -4.56 8.74 -10.09
C GLY A 203 -3.45 7.70 -10.30
N THR A 204 -2.20 8.11 -10.49
CA THR A 204 -1.11 7.16 -10.77
C THR A 204 0.19 7.63 -10.13
N ALA A 205 1.04 6.68 -9.79
CA ALA A 205 2.37 6.90 -9.26
C ALA A 205 3.43 6.95 -10.38
N ILE A 206 4.69 6.66 -10.04
CA ILE A 206 5.63 6.08 -11.00
C ILE A 206 5.40 4.57 -11.00
N GLU A 207 4.42 4.15 -11.78
CA GLU A 207 4.00 2.76 -11.95
C GLU A 207 5.11 1.93 -12.60
N THR A 208 5.43 0.77 -12.03
CA THR A 208 6.50 -0.11 -12.49
C THR A 208 6.26 -1.56 -12.09
N PRO A 209 6.58 -2.53 -12.96
CA PRO A 209 6.74 -3.91 -12.51
C PRO A 209 7.79 -3.98 -11.40
N MET A 210 7.63 -4.89 -10.45
CA MET A 210 8.58 -5.05 -9.36
C MET A 210 8.64 -6.47 -8.79
N LYS A 211 9.75 -6.76 -8.14
CA LYS A 211 9.91 -7.95 -7.31
C LYS A 211 9.86 -7.57 -5.84
N VAL A 212 8.94 -8.18 -5.09
CA VAL A 212 8.74 -7.90 -3.66
C VAL A 212 8.95 -9.16 -2.86
N THR A 213 9.72 -9.10 -1.77
CA THR A 213 9.90 -10.20 -0.83
C THR A 213 9.37 -9.80 0.53
N VAL A 214 8.46 -10.61 1.08
CA VAL A 214 7.84 -10.36 2.39
C VAL A 214 7.94 -11.58 3.29
N ARG A 215 7.97 -11.36 4.61
CA ARG A 215 7.72 -12.40 5.61
C ARG A 215 6.31 -12.28 6.14
N LEU A 216 5.59 -13.41 6.20
CA LEU A 216 4.18 -13.46 6.61
C LEU A 216 4.08 -14.16 7.98
N THR A 217 3.71 -13.42 9.02
CA THR A 217 3.63 -13.92 10.40
C THR A 217 2.24 -13.69 10.97
N VAL A 218 1.61 -14.73 11.50
CA VAL A 218 0.35 -14.63 12.26
C VAL A 218 0.66 -14.14 13.67
N VAL A 219 -0.02 -13.08 14.10
CA VAL A 219 0.10 -12.47 15.42
C VAL A 219 -1.27 -12.49 16.11
N GLN A 220 -1.28 -12.86 17.38
CA GLN A 220 -2.47 -12.92 18.23
C GLN A 220 -2.49 -11.74 19.22
N ASP A 221 -3.61 -11.54 19.89
CA ASP A 221 -3.77 -10.55 20.96
C ASP A 221 -3.53 -9.08 20.53
N THR A 222 -3.88 -8.77 19.28
CA THR A 222 -3.81 -7.42 18.68
C THR A 222 -5.19 -6.86 18.31
N PRO A 223 -6.17 -6.81 19.24
CA PRO A 223 -7.55 -6.43 18.92
C PRO A 223 -7.70 -4.98 18.43
N TYR A 224 -6.66 -4.15 18.58
CA TYR A 224 -6.63 -2.78 18.08
C TYR A 224 -6.37 -2.68 16.57
N VAL A 225 -5.91 -3.73 15.90
CA VAL A 225 -5.73 -3.76 14.44
C VAL A 225 -7.07 -4.10 13.78
N GLN A 226 -7.84 -3.08 13.44
CA GLN A 226 -9.17 -3.21 12.79
C GLN A 226 -9.19 -2.71 11.35
N THR A 227 -8.09 -2.06 10.95
CA THR A 227 -7.76 -1.52 9.63
C THR A 227 -6.26 -1.75 9.41
N PRO A 228 -5.71 -1.51 8.21
CA PRO A 228 -4.27 -1.62 8.00
C PRO A 228 -3.50 -0.70 8.95
N HIS A 229 -2.57 -1.24 9.72
CA HIS A 229 -1.58 -0.44 10.46
C HIS A 229 -0.20 -0.70 9.86
N PHE A 230 0.75 0.21 10.04
CA PHE A 230 2.11 -0.03 9.56
C PHE A 230 3.17 0.67 10.41
N THR A 231 4.41 0.19 10.31
CA THR A 231 5.59 0.93 10.77
C THR A 231 6.40 1.40 9.58
N THR A 232 6.95 2.61 9.67
CA THR A 232 7.93 3.08 8.67
C THR A 232 9.31 2.48 8.94
N PRO A 233 10.20 2.37 7.93
CA PRO A 233 11.58 1.99 8.17
C PRO A 233 12.31 3.00 9.06
N SER A 234 13.25 2.52 9.88
CA SER A 234 14.07 3.35 10.78
C SER A 234 15.08 4.24 10.04
N ALA A 235 15.47 3.86 8.83
CA ALA A 235 16.35 4.62 7.95
C ALA A 235 15.89 4.44 6.50
N GLY A 236 16.11 5.47 5.67
CA GLY A 236 15.73 5.42 4.26
C GLY A 236 14.23 5.29 4.07
N SER A 237 13.45 6.17 4.71
CA SER A 237 12.01 6.24 4.48
C SER A 237 11.63 7.60 3.86
N PRO A 238 10.45 7.68 3.21
CA PRO A 238 9.91 8.96 2.76
C PRO A 238 9.44 9.88 3.91
N ALA A 239 9.39 9.38 5.14
CA ALA A 239 9.07 10.16 6.33
C ALA A 239 10.38 10.68 6.94
N ASP A 240 10.63 11.99 6.85
CA ASP A 240 11.88 12.65 7.29
C ASP A 240 12.14 12.60 8.83
N GLY A 241 11.43 11.77 9.59
CA GLY A 241 11.43 11.74 11.06
C GLY A 241 11.83 10.43 11.74
N GLY A 242 12.23 9.40 10.97
CA GLY A 242 12.59 8.08 11.50
C GLY A 242 11.42 7.09 11.58
N GLU A 243 11.51 6.13 12.49
CA GLU A 243 10.50 5.08 12.66
C GLU A 243 9.22 5.63 13.30
N CYS A 244 8.09 5.47 12.62
CA CYS A 244 6.76 5.78 13.11
C CYS A 244 5.93 4.50 13.20
N TYR A 245 4.99 4.46 14.14
CA TYR A 245 3.85 3.53 14.08
C TYR A 245 2.64 4.30 13.54
N CYS A 246 1.91 3.71 12.62
CA CYS A 246 0.85 4.38 11.88
C CYS A 246 -0.43 3.55 11.90
N THR A 247 -1.54 4.19 12.22
CA THR A 247 -2.87 3.57 12.16
C THR A 247 -3.68 4.23 11.07
N THR A 248 -4.42 3.44 10.27
CA THR A 248 -5.24 4.00 9.20
C THR A 248 -6.72 4.01 9.56
N GLY A 249 -7.48 4.87 8.89
CA GLY A 249 -8.91 4.74 8.72
C GLY A 249 -9.24 4.66 7.23
N VAL A 250 -10.16 3.77 6.90
CA VAL A 250 -10.64 3.52 5.53
C VAL A 250 -12.14 3.70 5.50
N ASP A 251 -12.64 4.71 4.79
CA ASP A 251 -14.07 5.03 4.75
C ASP A 251 -14.41 5.89 3.51
N PRO A 252 -15.64 5.80 2.96
CA PRO A 252 -16.10 6.73 1.92
C PRO A 252 -16.26 8.19 2.36
N ASP A 253 -16.37 8.44 3.65
CA ASP A 253 -16.35 9.80 4.21
C ASP A 253 -14.98 10.09 4.81
N ILE A 254 -14.28 11.07 4.23
CA ILE A 254 -12.94 11.51 4.67
C ILE A 254 -12.87 11.84 6.16
N ARG A 255 -13.94 12.39 6.75
CA ARG A 255 -13.97 12.76 8.17
C ARG A 255 -14.13 11.52 9.04
N GLU A 256 -14.92 10.54 8.62
CA GLU A 256 -15.01 9.26 9.31
C GLU A 256 -13.72 8.44 9.17
N ALA A 257 -13.08 8.42 8.00
CA ALA A 257 -11.74 7.85 7.82
C ALA A 257 -10.72 8.51 8.77
N THR A 258 -10.72 9.85 8.85
CA THR A 258 -9.84 10.60 9.77
C THR A 258 -10.11 10.24 11.23
N ARG A 259 -11.38 10.16 11.64
CA ARG A 259 -11.77 9.77 13.00
C ARG A 259 -11.33 8.34 13.31
N ALA A 260 -11.47 7.42 12.35
CA ALA A 260 -11.06 6.03 12.50
C ALA A 260 -9.53 5.92 12.69
N ALA A 261 -8.74 6.64 11.89
CA ALA A 261 -7.28 6.69 12.03
C ALA A 261 -6.86 7.11 13.45
N VAL A 262 -7.44 8.19 13.98
CA VAL A 262 -7.13 8.67 15.35
C VAL A 262 -7.61 7.70 16.42
N ARG A 263 -8.79 7.10 16.27
CA ARG A 263 -9.31 6.08 17.21
C ARG A 263 -8.42 4.85 17.25
N GLY A 264 -7.91 4.42 16.09
CA GLY A 264 -6.93 3.34 15.97
C GLY A 264 -5.67 3.64 16.77
N MET A 265 -5.11 4.86 16.63
CA MET A 265 -3.93 5.26 17.39
C MET A 265 -4.20 5.29 18.90
N ILE A 266 -5.36 5.80 19.34
CA ILE A 266 -5.75 5.78 20.75
C ILE A 266 -5.83 4.35 21.28
N ALA A 267 -6.40 3.42 20.51
CA ALA A 267 -6.50 2.02 20.90
C ALA A 267 -5.11 1.35 20.98
N TYR A 268 -4.25 1.61 20.01
CA TYR A 268 -2.86 1.14 20.01
C TYR A 268 -2.09 1.65 21.23
N LEU A 269 -2.11 2.96 21.50
CA LEU A 269 -1.40 3.58 22.62
C LEU A 269 -1.91 3.07 23.97
N GLY A 270 -3.22 2.85 24.10
CA GLY A 270 -3.79 2.24 25.30
C GLY A 270 -3.32 0.80 25.51
N ALA A 271 -3.31 0.00 24.44
CA ALA A 271 -2.92 -1.41 24.49
C ALA A 271 -1.42 -1.64 24.69
N THR A 272 -0.57 -0.78 24.12
CA THR A 272 0.89 -1.00 24.07
C THR A 272 1.70 -0.11 25.02
N HIS A 273 1.14 1.04 25.41
CA HIS A 273 1.80 1.99 26.32
C HIS A 273 0.98 2.27 27.59
N GLY A 274 -0.17 1.62 27.77
CA GLY A 274 -0.99 1.75 28.98
C GLY A 274 -1.60 3.14 29.18
N LEU A 275 -1.67 3.97 28.12
CA LEU A 275 -2.24 5.31 28.23
C LEU A 275 -3.75 5.26 28.42
N SER A 276 -4.28 6.19 29.23
CA SER A 276 -5.71 6.43 29.27
C SER A 276 -6.20 6.93 27.91
N ARG A 277 -7.47 6.71 27.58
CA ARG A 277 -8.05 7.23 26.32
C ARG A 277 -7.87 8.75 26.18
N THR A 278 -7.97 9.48 27.29
CA THR A 278 -7.82 10.94 27.31
C THR A 278 -6.38 11.36 27.02
N ASP A 279 -5.40 10.72 27.69
CA ASP A 279 -3.98 11.05 27.48
C ASP A 279 -3.51 10.66 26.09
N ALA A 280 -3.92 9.47 25.60
CA ALA A 280 -3.64 9.04 24.24
C ALA A 280 -4.22 10.02 23.20
N TYR A 281 -5.44 10.52 23.42
CA TYR A 281 -6.05 11.50 22.51
C TYR A 281 -5.32 12.85 22.53
N MET A 282 -4.91 13.34 23.71
CA MET A 282 -4.08 14.55 23.80
C MET A 282 -2.72 14.35 23.13
N LEU A 283 -2.07 13.19 23.35
CA LEU A 283 -0.78 12.86 22.73
C LEU A 283 -0.88 12.85 21.20
N CYS A 284 -1.93 12.22 20.66
CA CYS A 284 -2.26 12.27 19.23
C CYS A 284 -2.23 13.72 18.70
N SER A 285 -2.83 14.68 19.42
CA SER A 285 -2.90 16.07 18.95
C SER A 285 -1.58 16.84 18.99
N VAL A 286 -0.63 16.46 19.84
CA VAL A 286 0.60 17.25 20.06
C VAL A 286 1.85 16.61 19.48
N ALA A 287 1.79 15.32 19.11
CA ALA A 287 2.96 14.57 18.66
C ALA A 287 2.74 13.74 17.39
N GLY A 288 1.50 13.55 16.95
CA GLY A 288 1.23 12.77 15.76
C GLY A 288 0.85 13.62 14.54
N ASP A 289 1.11 13.05 13.36
CA ASP A 289 0.82 13.65 12.07
C ASP A 289 -0.34 12.92 11.39
N LEU A 290 -1.37 13.67 11.00
CA LEU A 290 -2.44 13.16 10.13
C LEU A 290 -2.03 13.31 8.66
N ARG A 291 -2.10 12.22 7.91
CA ARG A 291 -1.74 12.19 6.48
C ARG A 291 -2.83 11.53 5.64
N MET A 292 -3.05 12.05 4.45
CA MET A 292 -3.87 11.41 3.44
C MET A 292 -2.96 10.52 2.60
N HIS A 293 -3.08 9.21 2.74
CA HIS A 293 -2.24 8.28 1.98
C HIS A 293 -2.81 8.05 0.58
N GLU A 294 -4.14 7.93 0.47
CA GLU A 294 -4.84 7.64 -0.79
C GLU A 294 -6.19 8.38 -0.86
N VAL A 295 -6.50 9.01 -2.00
CA VAL A 295 -7.67 9.90 -2.19
C VAL A 295 -8.38 9.79 -3.54
N VAL A 296 -7.86 9.01 -4.47
CA VAL A 296 -8.32 8.86 -5.85
C VAL A 296 -9.05 7.51 -6.07
N ASP A 297 -8.79 6.52 -5.23
CA ASP A 297 -9.37 5.18 -5.33
C ASP A 297 -10.75 5.01 -4.70
N MET A 298 -11.74 5.46 -5.47
CA MET A 298 -13.12 5.51 -5.02
C MET A 298 -13.76 4.11 -4.88
N PRO A 299 -14.59 3.89 -3.83
CA PRO A 299 -15.23 4.92 -3.04
C PRO A 299 -14.54 5.28 -1.72
N ASN A 300 -13.35 4.76 -1.39
CA ASN A 300 -12.80 4.87 -0.04
C ASN A 300 -11.55 5.76 0.02
N TYR A 301 -11.42 6.54 1.09
CA TYR A 301 -10.20 7.27 1.41
C TYR A 301 -9.33 6.48 2.39
N VAL A 302 -8.01 6.65 2.33
CA VAL A 302 -7.08 6.16 3.37
C VAL A 302 -6.44 7.33 4.09
N ILE A 303 -6.76 7.47 5.37
CA ILE A 303 -6.15 8.48 6.25
C ILE A 303 -5.28 7.78 7.29
N GLY A 304 -4.03 8.20 7.45
CA GLY A 304 -3.11 7.70 8.45
C GLY A 304 -2.89 8.67 9.60
N MET A 305 -2.83 8.15 10.82
CA MET A 305 -2.31 8.84 11.99
C MET A 305 -0.92 8.28 12.30
N MET A 306 0.12 9.06 12.04
CA MET A 306 1.51 8.66 12.23
C MET A 306 2.01 9.13 13.60
N MET A 307 2.52 8.22 14.41
CA MET A 307 3.12 8.52 15.71
C MET A 307 4.62 8.18 15.69
N PRO A 308 5.52 9.16 15.87
CA PRO A 308 6.95 8.90 15.91
C PRO A 308 7.30 8.04 17.12
N LYS A 309 8.00 6.91 16.90
CA LYS A 309 8.38 6.02 18.01
C LYS A 309 9.46 6.64 18.91
N SER A 310 10.21 7.62 18.41
CA SER A 310 11.30 8.30 19.12
C SER A 310 10.84 9.07 20.36
N ILE A 311 9.56 9.40 20.51
CA ILE A 311 9.03 10.09 21.69
C ILE A 311 8.88 9.16 22.90
N PHE A 312 8.85 7.84 22.67
CA PHE A 312 8.78 6.84 23.72
C PHE A 312 10.19 6.43 24.14
N THR A 313 10.65 6.92 25.29
CA THR A 313 12.03 6.74 25.78
C THR A 313 12.23 5.48 26.63
N LYS A 314 11.16 4.73 26.89
CA LYS A 314 11.19 3.46 27.61
C LYS A 314 10.79 2.34 26.67
N ALA A 315 11.54 1.25 26.73
CA ALA A 315 11.28 0.02 25.99
C ALA A 315 10.00 -0.67 26.48
#